data_AF-A0A5N9A255-F1
#
_entry.id   AF-A0A5N9A255-F1
#
_cell.length_a   1.000
_cell.length_b   1.000
_cell.length_c   1.000
_cell.angle_alpha   90.00
_cell.angle_beta   90.00
_cell.angle_gamma   90.00
#
_symmetry.space_group_name_H-M   'P 1'
#
loop_
_entity.id
_entity.type
_entity.pdbx_description
1 polymer ?
#
loop_
_entity_poly.entity_id
_entity_poly.type
_entity_poly.pdbx_seq_one_letter_code
_entity_poly.pdbx_strand_id
1 'polypeptide(L)'
;STVLDDPGQDWVTYKPKGNMNVLDKIYPEGIKVPRKLFGTNIIHLPTVKTHVFTTITGAMKNAFGGLLHQNRHWAHADIHNTLVDLLRIQYEIHDNVFAVMDGTFAGDGPGPRAMSFKVKNYILASYDQVAIDSISAKLMGFDPMQIPKLRIAHEAGLGIAKPSEIKVDGDSIEKQNWNFSKNKNTFASRVQKLIYWGPLKPLEKLLLRTPLVNLAFLASNLYHNSFWLRFIGKPRVRKAFETNWGRLLSSYKIVKP
;
A
#
# COMPACT_ATOMS: atom_id res chain seq x y z
N SER A 1 7.78 -20.87 -1.38
CA SER A 1 7.49 -19.47 -1.74
C SER A 1 6.69 -19.42 -3.04
N THR A 2 5.91 -18.35 -3.30
CA THR A 2 5.26 -18.11 -4.62
C THR A 2 5.96 -16.99 -5.35
N VAL A 3 5.95 -17.07 -6.68
CA VAL A 3 5.88 -15.88 -7.53
C VAL A 3 4.53 -15.94 -8.25
N LEU A 4 3.81 -14.81 -8.32
CA LEU A 4 2.48 -14.79 -8.96
C LEU A 4 2.58 -15.04 -10.47
N ASP A 5 3.58 -14.47 -11.12
CA ASP A 5 3.77 -14.55 -12.57
C ASP A 5 4.53 -15.83 -13.01
N ASP A 6 4.64 -16.83 -12.13
CA ASP A 6 5.25 -18.12 -12.46
C ASP A 6 4.36 -18.89 -13.45
N PRO A 7 4.86 -19.30 -14.63
CA PRO A 7 4.10 -20.10 -15.60
C PRO A 7 3.52 -21.39 -15.03
N GLY A 8 4.14 -21.98 -13.99
CA GLY A 8 3.68 -23.18 -13.32
C GLY A 8 2.66 -22.93 -12.21
N GLN A 9 2.18 -21.70 -12.03
CA GLN A 9 1.29 -21.34 -10.93
C GLN A 9 -0.11 -21.94 -11.11
N ASP A 10 -0.53 -22.81 -10.18
CA ASP A 10 -1.90 -23.31 -10.12
C ASP A 10 -2.85 -22.23 -9.56
N TRP A 11 -3.84 -21.84 -10.37
CA TRP A 11 -4.80 -20.79 -10.09
C TRP A 11 -6.20 -21.36 -9.93
N VAL A 12 -6.88 -20.96 -8.86
CA VAL A 12 -8.30 -21.27 -8.63
C VAL A 12 -9.15 -20.01 -8.74
N THR A 13 -10.37 -20.15 -9.25
CA THR A 13 -11.36 -19.08 -9.19
C THR A 13 -12.00 -19.10 -7.82
N TYR A 14 -11.76 -18.04 -7.05
CA TYR A 14 -12.32 -17.82 -5.73
C TYR A 14 -13.54 -16.89 -5.80
N LYS A 15 -14.65 -17.29 -5.19
CA LYS A 15 -15.79 -16.39 -4.95
C LYS A 15 -15.83 -16.08 -3.44
N PRO A 16 -15.74 -14.79 -3.05
CA PRO A 16 -15.85 -14.39 -1.65
C PRO A 16 -17.13 -14.92 -1.01
N LYS A 17 -17.03 -15.35 0.26
CA LYS A 17 -18.17 -15.91 0.98
C LYS A 17 -19.05 -14.80 1.55
N GLY A 18 -18.43 -13.72 2.04
CA GLY A 18 -19.13 -12.54 2.55
C GLY A 18 -19.53 -11.55 1.46
N ASN A 19 -20.38 -10.59 1.84
CA ASN A 19 -20.72 -9.46 0.99
C ASN A 19 -19.48 -8.58 0.75
N MET A 20 -19.20 -8.29 -0.50
CA MET A 20 -18.11 -7.38 -0.90
C MET A 20 -18.67 -5.97 -1.12
N ASN A 21 -17.84 -4.97 -0.90
CA ASN A 21 -18.19 -3.57 -1.14
C ASN A 21 -18.10 -3.24 -2.64
N VAL A 22 -17.07 -3.78 -3.32
CA VAL A 22 -16.77 -3.47 -4.73
C VAL A 22 -16.17 -4.62 -5.53
N LEU A 23 -15.48 -5.58 -4.91
CA LEU A 23 -14.76 -6.61 -5.68
C LEU A 23 -15.69 -7.55 -6.47
N ASP A 24 -16.89 -7.80 -5.98
CA ASP A 24 -17.95 -8.55 -6.68
C ASP A 24 -18.37 -7.89 -8.01
N LYS A 25 -18.40 -6.55 -8.05
CA LYS A 25 -18.73 -5.77 -9.25
C LYS A 25 -17.58 -5.76 -10.26
N ILE A 26 -16.33 -5.82 -9.79
CA ILE A 26 -15.14 -5.82 -10.65
C ILE A 26 -14.84 -7.23 -11.17
N TYR A 27 -15.10 -8.25 -10.36
CA TYR A 27 -14.83 -9.67 -10.64
C TYR A 27 -16.09 -10.51 -10.45
N PRO A 28 -17.13 -10.36 -11.31
CA PRO A 28 -18.40 -11.07 -11.16
C PRO A 28 -18.24 -12.61 -11.21
N GLU A 29 -17.26 -13.08 -11.97
CA GLU A 29 -16.94 -14.52 -12.07
C GLU A 29 -16.07 -15.03 -10.92
N GLY A 30 -15.60 -14.16 -10.03
CA GLY A 30 -14.66 -14.47 -8.97
C GLY A 30 -13.22 -14.03 -9.30
N ILE A 31 -12.37 -14.09 -8.28
CA ILE A 31 -10.98 -13.63 -8.30
C ILE A 31 -10.07 -14.84 -8.50
N LYS A 32 -9.10 -14.73 -9.42
CA LYS A 32 -8.06 -15.76 -9.56
C LYS A 32 -7.07 -15.64 -8.41
N VAL A 33 -6.96 -16.68 -7.61
CA VAL A 33 -6.03 -16.76 -6.47
C VAL A 33 -5.17 -18.02 -6.60
N PRO A 34 -3.85 -17.98 -6.31
CA PRO A 34 -3.01 -19.17 -6.27
C PRO A 34 -3.56 -20.21 -5.28
N ARG A 35 -3.71 -21.48 -5.69
CA ARG A 35 -4.26 -22.54 -4.79
C ARG A 35 -3.51 -22.63 -3.47
N LYS A 36 -2.20 -22.46 -3.50
CA LYS A 36 -1.32 -22.54 -2.32
C LYS A 36 -1.44 -21.38 -1.33
N LEU A 37 -2.27 -20.36 -1.61
CA LEU A 37 -2.56 -19.32 -0.62
C LEU A 37 -3.69 -19.74 0.34
N PHE A 38 -4.50 -20.74 -0.04
CA PHE A 38 -5.56 -21.27 0.81
C PHE A 38 -4.95 -22.07 1.97
N GLY A 39 -5.47 -21.88 3.18
CA GLY A 39 -5.03 -22.59 4.39
C GLY A 39 -3.55 -22.35 4.72
N THR A 40 -3.01 -21.17 4.36
CA THR A 40 -1.60 -20.85 4.56
C THR A 40 -1.45 -19.69 5.53
N ASN A 41 -0.46 -19.80 6.41
CA ASN A 41 -0.06 -18.70 7.29
C ASN A 41 0.69 -17.62 6.49
N ILE A 42 0.24 -16.38 6.57
CA ILE A 42 0.82 -15.25 5.84
C ILE A 42 1.53 -14.29 6.81
N ILE A 43 2.77 -13.93 6.47
CA ILE A 43 3.50 -12.85 7.13
C ILE A 43 3.66 -11.70 6.14
N HIS A 44 3.05 -10.56 6.43
CA HIS A 44 3.27 -9.32 5.69
C HIS A 44 4.49 -8.58 6.23
N LEU A 45 5.35 -8.13 5.32
CA LEU A 45 6.52 -7.29 5.62
C LEU A 45 6.40 -5.90 4.96
N PRO A 46 5.39 -5.08 5.31
CA PRO A 46 5.22 -3.75 4.74
C PRO A 46 6.25 -2.76 5.32
N THR A 47 6.40 -1.61 4.66
CA THR A 47 7.19 -0.49 5.18
C THR A 47 6.30 0.67 5.60
N VAL A 48 6.69 1.41 6.65
CA VAL A 48 5.99 2.63 7.07
C VAL A 48 6.21 3.72 6.03
N LYS A 49 5.19 4.02 5.23
CA LYS A 49 5.25 5.10 4.24
C LYS A 49 3.90 5.66 3.85
N THR A 50 3.91 6.94 3.48
CA THR A 50 2.78 7.65 2.90
C THR A 50 2.45 7.15 1.48
N HIS A 51 1.21 7.40 1.05
CA HIS A 51 0.73 7.04 -0.27
C HIS A 51 -0.28 8.06 -0.78
N VAL A 52 -0.14 8.49 -2.04
CA VAL A 52 -0.98 9.55 -2.61
C VAL A 52 -2.47 9.23 -2.68
N PHE A 53 -2.86 7.95 -2.78
CA PHE A 53 -4.26 7.56 -2.93
C PHE A 53 -4.92 7.06 -1.64
N THR A 54 -4.14 6.50 -0.73
CA THR A 54 -4.67 5.80 0.45
C THR A 54 -4.18 6.41 1.76
N THR A 55 -3.54 7.58 1.68
CA THR A 55 -2.79 8.28 2.74
C THR A 55 -1.55 7.52 3.20
N ILE A 56 -1.68 6.23 3.47
CA ILE A 56 -0.61 5.31 3.89
C ILE A 56 -0.66 4.03 3.05
N THR A 57 0.45 3.29 3.00
CA THR A 57 0.46 1.95 2.40
C THR A 57 0.04 0.87 3.41
N GLY A 58 0.94 0.46 4.29
CA GLY A 58 0.65 -0.46 5.38
C GLY A 58 0.36 -1.90 4.95
N ALA A 59 0.01 -2.74 5.94
CA ALA A 59 -0.30 -4.16 5.80
C ALA A 59 -1.52 -4.40 4.90
N MET A 60 -2.61 -3.65 5.08
CA MET A 60 -3.83 -3.84 4.26
C MET A 60 -3.54 -3.67 2.76
N LYS A 61 -2.66 -2.73 2.39
CA LYS A 61 -2.31 -2.50 0.98
C LYS A 61 -1.37 -3.56 0.42
N ASN A 62 -0.64 -4.28 1.28
CA ASN A 62 0.30 -5.31 0.84
C ASN A 62 -0.44 -6.46 0.12
N ALA A 63 -1.64 -6.80 0.61
CA ALA A 63 -2.55 -7.78 0.01
C ALA A 63 -2.92 -7.47 -1.45
N PHE A 64 -2.97 -6.19 -1.83
CA PHE A 64 -3.33 -5.77 -3.19
C PHE A 64 -2.41 -6.36 -4.26
N GLY A 65 -1.11 -6.44 -3.98
CA GLY A 65 -0.15 -7.04 -4.91
C GLY A 65 -0.18 -8.57 -4.90
N GLY A 66 -0.60 -9.18 -3.79
CA GLY A 66 -0.61 -10.63 -3.60
C GLY A 66 -1.87 -11.33 -4.12
N LEU A 67 -3.03 -10.65 -4.09
CA LEU A 67 -4.33 -11.25 -4.40
C LEU A 67 -4.97 -10.75 -5.70
N LEU A 68 -4.58 -9.57 -6.21
CA LEU A 68 -5.13 -9.02 -7.45
C LEU A 68 -4.09 -9.09 -8.58
N HIS A 69 -4.20 -10.13 -9.41
CA HIS A 69 -3.35 -10.30 -10.59
C HIS A 69 -3.93 -9.59 -11.82
N GLN A 70 -5.10 -10.01 -12.30
CA GLN A 70 -5.78 -9.45 -13.48
C GLN A 70 -6.62 -8.23 -13.10
N ASN A 71 -6.89 -7.32 -14.04
CA ASN A 71 -7.91 -6.26 -13.90
C ASN A 71 -7.74 -5.31 -12.68
N ARG A 72 -6.61 -5.36 -11.98
CA ARG A 72 -6.33 -4.58 -10.77
C ARG A 72 -6.39 -3.06 -10.95
N HIS A 73 -6.27 -2.57 -12.18
CA HIS A 73 -6.38 -1.14 -12.47
C HIS A 73 -7.80 -0.61 -12.21
N TRP A 74 -8.84 -1.42 -12.45
CA TRP A 74 -10.22 -1.07 -12.10
C TRP A 74 -10.42 -0.88 -10.59
N ALA A 75 -9.71 -1.67 -9.81
CA ALA A 75 -9.77 -1.61 -8.35
C ALA A 75 -9.15 -0.33 -7.76
N HIS A 76 -8.44 0.47 -8.57
CA HIS A 76 -7.93 1.77 -8.12
C HIS A 76 -9.01 2.85 -8.02
N ALA A 77 -10.11 2.73 -8.78
CA ALA A 77 -11.19 3.71 -8.77
C ALA A 77 -11.86 3.82 -7.37
N ASP A 78 -12.00 2.68 -6.70
CA ASP A 78 -12.47 2.56 -5.32
C ASP A 78 -11.48 1.76 -4.47
N ILE A 79 -10.28 2.30 -4.34
CA ILE A 79 -9.16 1.63 -3.68
C ILE A 79 -9.43 1.36 -2.20
N HIS A 80 -10.19 2.22 -1.51
CA HIS A 80 -10.43 2.05 -0.07
C HIS A 80 -11.35 0.86 0.20
N ASN A 81 -12.48 0.76 -0.50
CA ASN A 81 -13.35 -0.41 -0.39
C ASN A 81 -12.67 -1.68 -0.90
N THR A 82 -11.89 -1.58 -1.99
CA THR A 82 -11.09 -2.70 -2.48
C THR A 82 -10.17 -3.26 -1.39
N LEU A 83 -9.46 -2.40 -0.65
CA LEU A 83 -8.54 -2.86 0.39
C LEU A 83 -9.26 -3.53 1.57
N VAL A 84 -10.50 -3.11 1.87
CA VAL A 84 -11.33 -3.74 2.89
C VAL A 84 -11.82 -5.11 2.40
N ASP A 85 -12.28 -5.21 1.16
CA ASP A 85 -12.68 -6.49 0.57
C ASP A 85 -11.51 -7.48 0.52
N LEU A 86 -10.31 -6.99 0.17
CA LEU A 86 -9.10 -7.82 0.22
C LEU A 86 -8.77 -8.29 1.63
N LEU A 87 -8.97 -7.45 2.66
CA LEU A 87 -8.80 -7.87 4.04
C LEU A 87 -9.78 -9.00 4.41
N ARG A 88 -11.06 -8.88 4.01
CA ARG A 88 -12.06 -9.95 4.18
C ARG A 88 -11.61 -11.25 3.53
N ILE A 89 -11.19 -11.18 2.27
CA ILE A 89 -10.72 -12.35 1.52
C ILE A 89 -9.53 -13.00 2.23
N GLN A 90 -8.58 -12.21 2.73
CA GLN A 90 -7.44 -12.75 3.48
C GLN A 90 -7.89 -13.55 4.71
N TYR A 91 -8.85 -13.06 5.48
CA TYR A 91 -9.39 -13.79 6.62
C TYR A 91 -10.22 -15.02 6.22
N GLU A 92 -10.78 -15.04 5.01
CA GLU A 92 -11.53 -16.19 4.50
C GLU A 92 -10.63 -17.32 3.98
N ILE A 93 -9.45 -16.99 3.43
CA ILE A 93 -8.60 -17.97 2.72
C ILE A 93 -7.33 -18.35 3.50
N HIS A 94 -6.82 -17.50 4.39
CA HIS A 94 -5.59 -17.76 5.15
C HIS A 94 -5.92 -18.26 6.56
N ASP A 95 -5.12 -19.19 7.08
CA ASP A 95 -5.29 -19.69 8.46
C ASP A 95 -4.94 -18.61 9.48
N ASN A 96 -3.84 -17.91 9.25
CA ASN A 96 -3.38 -16.81 10.09
C ASN A 96 -2.73 -15.73 9.23
N VAL A 97 -2.92 -14.47 9.63
CA VAL A 97 -2.25 -13.31 9.02
C VAL A 97 -1.53 -12.54 10.11
N PHE A 98 -0.23 -12.36 9.94
CA PHE A 98 0.60 -11.55 10.83
C PHE A 98 1.33 -10.49 10.01
N ALA A 99 1.54 -9.31 10.58
CA ALA A 99 2.28 -8.24 9.93
C ALA A 99 3.45 -7.79 10.80
N VAL A 100 4.64 -7.67 10.19
CA VAL A 100 5.81 -7.01 10.77
C VAL A 100 6.17 -5.83 9.87
N MET A 101 5.85 -4.62 10.33
CA MET A 101 6.02 -3.40 9.56
C MET A 101 7.36 -2.74 9.89
N ASP A 102 8.19 -2.56 8.87
CA ASP A 102 9.46 -1.86 8.98
C ASP A 102 9.26 -0.34 8.95
N GLY A 103 9.45 0.29 10.11
CA GLY A 103 9.50 1.73 10.31
C GLY A 103 10.90 2.24 10.63
N THR A 104 11.95 1.45 10.42
CA THR A 104 13.34 1.90 10.65
C THR A 104 13.67 3.04 9.71
N PHE A 105 13.27 2.88 8.44
CA PHE A 105 13.50 3.80 7.34
C PHE A 105 12.18 4.17 6.64
N ALA A 106 11.47 5.13 7.24
CA ALA A 106 10.11 5.50 6.83
C ALA A 106 10.08 6.47 5.63
N GLY A 107 9.03 6.38 4.82
CA GLY A 107 8.81 7.23 3.64
C GLY A 107 7.75 8.32 3.85
N ASP A 108 8.13 9.57 3.65
CA ASP A 108 7.23 10.74 3.67
C ASP A 108 7.08 11.38 2.28
N GLY A 109 5.95 12.01 2.01
CA GLY A 109 5.69 12.82 0.81
C GLY A 109 4.89 12.07 -0.27
N PRO A 110 5.08 12.41 -1.56
CA PRO A 110 4.30 11.85 -2.66
C PRO A 110 4.75 10.42 -3.02
N GLY A 111 4.44 9.47 -2.14
CA GLY A 111 4.64 8.04 -2.36
C GLY A 111 3.68 7.46 -3.41
N PRO A 112 4.05 6.37 -4.09
CA PRO A 112 5.20 5.52 -3.78
C PRO A 112 6.52 5.95 -4.43
N ARG A 113 6.51 6.84 -5.43
CA ARG A 113 7.70 7.14 -6.24
C ARG A 113 8.57 8.27 -5.68
N ALA A 114 7.96 9.35 -5.19
CA ALA A 114 8.64 10.62 -4.99
C ALA A 114 8.84 10.99 -3.51
N MET A 115 9.12 9.98 -2.69
CA MET A 115 9.21 10.11 -1.23
C MET A 115 10.52 10.78 -0.78
N SER A 116 10.54 11.22 0.47
CA SER A 116 11.72 11.55 1.26
C SER A 116 11.83 10.56 2.41
N PHE A 117 13.05 10.15 2.72
CA PHE A 117 13.32 9.16 3.75
C PHE A 117 13.48 9.80 5.12
N LYS A 118 12.98 9.12 6.17
CA LYS A 118 13.04 9.56 7.56
C LYS A 118 13.45 8.36 8.42
N VAL A 119 14.58 8.47 9.11
CA VAL A 119 15.00 7.47 10.11
C VAL A 119 14.09 7.60 11.32
N LYS A 120 13.44 6.50 11.70
CA LYS A 120 12.54 6.45 12.86
C LYS A 120 12.87 5.33 13.83
N ASN A 121 13.53 4.26 13.39
CA ASN A 121 13.96 3.14 14.23
C ASN A 121 12.82 2.38 14.93
N TYR A 122 11.66 2.24 14.27
CA TYR A 122 10.55 1.45 14.78
C TYR A 122 10.36 0.16 13.99
N ILE A 123 9.99 -0.90 14.68
CA ILE A 123 9.36 -2.09 14.08
C ILE A 123 8.01 -2.23 14.76
N LEU A 124 6.96 -2.39 13.96
CA LEU A 124 5.62 -2.68 14.48
C LEU A 124 5.27 -4.13 14.16
N ALA A 125 4.55 -4.80 15.03
CA ALA A 125 4.08 -6.16 14.79
C ALA A 125 2.65 -6.34 15.31
N SER A 126 1.80 -7.04 14.55
CA SER A 126 0.40 -7.28 14.94
C SER A 126 -0.23 -8.41 14.14
N TYR A 127 -1.17 -9.12 14.78
CA TYR A 127 -2.12 -10.01 14.11
C TYR A 127 -3.30 -9.26 13.48
N ASP A 128 -3.62 -8.06 13.96
CA ASP A 128 -4.65 -7.20 13.38
C ASP A 128 -4.03 -6.20 12.40
N GLN A 129 -4.35 -6.35 11.11
CA GLN A 129 -3.83 -5.52 10.02
C GLN A 129 -4.41 -4.10 10.01
N VAL A 130 -5.60 -3.90 10.58
CA VAL A 130 -6.19 -2.57 10.77
C VAL A 130 -5.46 -1.85 11.90
N ALA A 131 -5.23 -2.54 13.03
CA ALA A 131 -4.57 -1.97 14.20
C ALA A 131 -3.13 -1.52 13.90
N ILE A 132 -2.32 -2.34 13.23
CA ILE A 132 -0.94 -1.97 12.87
C ILE A 132 -0.89 -0.79 11.92
N ASP A 133 -1.80 -0.73 10.94
CA ASP A 133 -1.90 0.39 10.02
C ASP A 133 -2.39 1.66 10.73
N SER A 134 -3.27 1.53 11.73
CA SER A 134 -3.74 2.64 12.56
C SER A 134 -2.66 3.21 13.46
N ILE A 135 -1.88 2.38 14.14
CA ILE A 135 -0.74 2.86 14.93
C ILE A 135 0.31 3.49 14.01
N SER A 136 0.60 2.88 12.86
CA SER A 136 1.49 3.46 11.84
C SER A 136 1.00 4.84 11.35
N ALA A 137 -0.30 5.00 11.10
CA ALA A 137 -0.91 6.28 10.76
C ALA A 137 -0.74 7.32 11.88
N LYS A 138 -1.03 6.95 13.14
CA LYS A 138 -0.86 7.82 14.31
C LYS A 138 0.59 8.29 14.46
N LEU A 139 1.56 7.37 14.37
CA LEU A 139 2.98 7.69 14.42
C LEU A 139 3.38 8.69 13.34
N MET A 140 2.87 8.53 12.11
CA MET A 140 3.08 9.46 11.01
C MET A 140 2.39 10.83 11.22
N GLY A 141 1.52 10.97 12.22
CA GLY A 141 0.79 12.21 12.50
C GLY A 141 -0.57 12.30 11.80
N PHE A 142 -1.15 11.17 11.40
CA PHE A 142 -2.48 11.11 10.79
C PHE A 142 -3.50 10.57 11.79
N ASP A 143 -4.72 11.10 11.75
CA ASP A 143 -5.86 10.49 12.42
C ASP A 143 -6.28 9.22 11.63
N PRO A 144 -6.18 8.02 12.22
CA PRO A 144 -6.55 6.78 11.55
C PRO A 144 -8.02 6.72 11.11
N MET A 145 -8.93 7.32 11.89
CA MET A 145 -10.37 7.33 11.56
C MET A 145 -10.70 8.25 10.38
N GLN A 146 -9.78 9.15 10.01
CA GLN A 146 -9.89 9.96 8.79
C GLN A 146 -9.34 9.25 7.55
N ILE A 147 -8.79 8.04 7.68
CA ILE A 147 -8.30 7.22 6.56
C ILE A 147 -9.40 6.22 6.19
N PRO A 148 -10.07 6.36 5.03
CA PRO A 148 -11.29 5.59 4.74
C PRO A 148 -11.14 4.08 4.85
N LYS A 149 -10.01 3.51 4.38
CA LYS A 149 -9.79 2.05 4.47
C LYS A 149 -9.78 1.54 5.93
N LEU A 150 -9.26 2.33 6.87
CA LEU A 150 -9.17 1.95 8.29
C LEU A 150 -10.52 2.11 8.96
N ARG A 151 -11.18 3.26 8.74
CA ARG A 151 -12.52 3.53 9.25
C ARG A 151 -13.52 2.47 8.79
N ILE A 152 -13.58 2.18 7.49
CA ILE A 152 -14.52 1.20 6.92
C ILE A 152 -14.22 -0.21 7.45
N ALA A 153 -12.95 -0.61 7.57
CA ALA A 153 -12.60 -1.91 8.13
C ALA A 153 -13.00 -2.03 9.62
N HIS A 154 -12.84 -0.96 10.39
CA HIS A 154 -13.27 -0.90 11.79
C HIS A 154 -14.78 -0.95 11.95
N GLU A 155 -15.52 -0.15 11.18
CA GLU A 155 -16.99 -0.18 11.14
C GLU A 155 -17.53 -1.56 10.71
N ALA A 156 -16.78 -2.29 9.87
CA ALA A 156 -17.11 -3.64 9.44
C ALA A 156 -16.67 -4.75 10.43
N GLY A 157 -16.06 -4.41 11.57
CA GLY A 157 -15.61 -5.38 12.56
C GLY A 157 -14.42 -6.23 12.14
N LEU A 158 -13.64 -5.81 11.13
CA LEU A 158 -12.48 -6.55 10.61
C LEU A 158 -11.17 -6.26 11.35
N GLY A 159 -11.21 -5.34 12.32
CA GLY A 159 -10.08 -4.94 13.14
C GLY A 159 -10.33 -3.61 13.83
N ILE A 160 -9.37 -3.15 14.62
CA ILE A 160 -9.52 -1.96 15.46
C ILE A 160 -8.77 -0.79 14.84
N ALA A 161 -9.48 0.27 14.42
CA ALA A 161 -8.83 1.45 13.86
C ALA A 161 -8.55 2.56 14.87
N LYS A 162 -9.29 2.62 15.98
CA LYS A 162 -9.16 3.68 16.99
C LYS A 162 -7.96 3.42 17.90
N PRO A 163 -6.96 4.31 17.95
CA PRO A 163 -5.77 4.08 18.78
C PRO A 163 -6.03 3.92 20.27
N SER A 164 -7.10 4.50 20.80
CA SER A 164 -7.50 4.36 22.21
C SER A 164 -7.98 2.95 22.57
N GLU A 165 -8.38 2.16 21.56
CA GLU A 165 -8.88 0.79 21.73
C GLU A 165 -7.79 -0.25 21.41
N ILE A 166 -6.59 0.19 21.00
CA ILE A 166 -5.47 -0.69 20.64
C ILE A 166 -4.50 -0.76 21.81
N LYS A 167 -4.30 -1.96 22.36
CA LYS A 167 -3.23 -2.22 23.32
C LYS A 167 -1.88 -2.26 22.57
N VAL A 168 -0.93 -1.44 23.02
CA VAL A 168 0.43 -1.42 22.48
C VAL A 168 1.36 -1.97 23.55
N ASP A 169 1.98 -3.10 23.26
CA ASP A 169 3.06 -3.67 24.07
C ASP A 169 4.41 -3.19 23.53
N GLY A 170 5.32 -2.78 24.41
CA GLY A 170 6.65 -2.26 24.04
C GLY A 170 6.80 -0.75 24.24
N ASP A 171 7.47 -0.08 23.30
CA ASP A 171 7.80 1.35 23.40
C ASP A 171 6.55 2.24 23.46
N SER A 172 6.58 3.26 24.33
CA SER A 172 5.50 4.24 24.42
C SER A 172 5.41 5.08 23.15
N ILE A 173 4.22 5.09 22.55
CA ILE A 173 3.90 5.85 21.33
C ILE A 173 3.12 7.14 21.57
N GLU A 174 2.79 7.46 22.82
CA GLU A 174 1.87 8.57 23.16
C GLU A 174 2.39 9.93 22.69
N LYS A 175 3.70 10.17 22.85
CA LYS A 175 4.37 11.42 22.47
C LYS A 175 4.87 11.42 21.02
N GLN A 176 4.57 10.37 20.25
CA GLN A 176 5.06 10.23 18.89
C GLN A 176 4.09 10.86 17.90
N ASN A 177 4.57 11.89 17.21
CA ASN A 177 3.95 12.42 16.01
C ASN A 177 5.05 12.91 15.07
N TRP A 178 5.25 12.21 13.96
CA TRP A 178 6.34 12.50 13.04
C TRP A 178 6.05 13.61 12.05
N ASN A 179 4.83 14.18 12.08
CA ASN A 179 4.39 15.27 11.23
C ASN A 179 4.66 15.01 9.73
N PHE A 180 4.31 13.80 9.26
CA PHE A 180 4.43 13.46 7.85
C PHE A 180 3.41 14.24 7.02
N SER A 181 3.74 14.40 5.76
CA SER A 181 3.01 15.25 4.81
C SER A 181 1.79 14.51 4.26
N LYS A 182 0.60 14.83 4.77
CA LYS A 182 -0.67 14.18 4.37
C LYS A 182 -1.01 14.29 2.87
N ASN A 183 -0.64 15.40 2.23
CA ASN A 183 -1.16 15.80 0.91
C ASN A 183 -0.10 16.22 -0.13
N LYS A 184 1.17 15.84 0.05
CA LYS A 184 2.16 16.16 -1.00
C LYS A 184 1.88 15.31 -2.23
N ASN A 185 1.73 15.97 -3.37
CA ASN A 185 1.50 15.37 -4.68
C ASN A 185 2.61 15.84 -5.64
N THR A 186 3.16 14.95 -6.46
CA THR A 186 3.87 15.36 -7.67
C THR A 186 2.89 15.90 -8.71
N PHE A 187 3.38 16.62 -9.72
CA PHE A 187 2.57 17.06 -10.86
C PHE A 187 1.77 15.89 -11.48
N ALA A 188 2.45 14.78 -11.78
CA ALA A 188 1.80 13.58 -12.32
C ALA A 188 0.68 13.03 -11.40
N SER A 189 0.91 12.98 -10.08
CA SER A 189 -0.12 12.49 -9.14
C SER A 189 -1.30 13.46 -8.99
N ARG A 190 -1.09 14.78 -9.16
CA ARG A 190 -2.19 15.76 -9.20
C ARG A 190 -3.08 15.52 -10.42
N VAL A 191 -2.48 15.31 -11.59
CA VAL A 191 -3.21 15.01 -12.84
C VAL A 191 -4.00 13.70 -12.70
N GLN A 192 -3.38 12.64 -12.16
CA GLN A 192 -4.08 11.38 -11.92
C GLN A 192 -5.27 11.55 -10.96
N LYS A 193 -5.13 12.33 -9.88
CA LYS A 193 -6.25 12.62 -8.97
C LYS A 193 -7.40 13.34 -9.67
N LEU A 194 -7.10 14.28 -10.58
CA LEU A 194 -8.12 14.97 -11.37
C LEU A 194 -8.87 14.02 -12.31
N ILE A 195 -8.19 12.99 -12.84
CA ILE A 195 -8.78 11.98 -13.72
C ILE A 195 -9.64 10.98 -12.92
N TYR A 196 -9.17 10.48 -11.78
CA TYR A 196 -9.93 9.46 -11.03
C TYR A 196 -11.09 10.03 -10.19
N TRP A 197 -10.86 11.18 -9.53
CA TRP A 197 -11.80 11.73 -8.54
C TRP A 197 -12.12 13.21 -8.76
N GLY A 198 -11.66 13.81 -9.86
CA GLY A 198 -11.85 15.23 -10.14
C GLY A 198 -12.65 15.51 -11.41
N PRO A 199 -12.57 16.73 -11.96
CA PRO A 199 -13.39 17.18 -13.09
C PRO A 199 -13.07 16.44 -14.39
N LEU A 200 -11.94 15.74 -14.48
CA LEU A 200 -11.55 14.97 -15.65
C LEU A 200 -12.08 13.52 -15.61
N LYS A 201 -12.86 13.14 -14.59
CA LYS A 201 -13.48 11.81 -14.48
C LYS A 201 -14.32 11.39 -15.69
N PRO A 202 -15.12 12.26 -16.33
CA PRO A 202 -15.82 11.89 -17.56
C PRO A 202 -14.87 11.45 -18.69
N LEU A 203 -13.63 11.95 -18.69
CA LEU A 203 -12.59 11.61 -19.66
C LEU A 203 -11.75 10.41 -19.24
N GLU A 204 -11.97 9.81 -18.07
CA GLU A 204 -11.21 8.64 -17.59
C GLU A 204 -11.18 7.53 -18.64
N LYS A 205 -12.34 7.21 -19.24
CA LYS A 205 -12.44 6.18 -20.27
C LYS A 205 -11.59 6.52 -21.50
N LEU A 206 -11.60 7.77 -21.94
CA LEU A 206 -10.82 8.22 -23.09
C LEU A 206 -9.31 8.22 -22.78
N LEU A 207 -8.91 8.78 -21.64
CA LEU A 207 -7.51 9.00 -21.30
C LEU A 207 -6.79 7.73 -20.81
N LEU A 208 -7.51 6.82 -20.16
CA LEU A 208 -6.93 5.62 -19.54
C LEU A 208 -7.28 4.31 -20.25
N ARG A 209 -8.28 4.29 -21.14
CA ARG A 209 -8.73 3.06 -21.81
C ARG A 209 -8.60 3.08 -23.34
N THR A 210 -8.01 4.14 -23.92
CA THR A 210 -7.68 4.19 -25.36
C THR A 210 -6.17 4.19 -25.57
N PRO A 211 -5.65 4.01 -26.81
CA PRO A 211 -4.22 4.06 -27.09
C PRO A 211 -3.51 5.35 -26.65
N LEU A 212 -4.26 6.44 -26.39
CA LEU A 212 -3.74 7.68 -25.79
C LEU A 212 -3.08 7.46 -24.43
N VAL A 213 -3.42 6.38 -23.73
CA VAL A 213 -2.79 6.02 -22.45
C VAL A 213 -1.28 5.82 -22.60
N ASN A 214 -0.80 5.40 -23.78
CA ASN A 214 0.63 5.21 -24.05
C ASN A 214 1.40 6.54 -23.97
N LEU A 215 0.81 7.64 -24.45
CA LEU A 215 1.39 8.99 -24.32
C LEU A 215 1.42 9.44 -22.86
N ALA A 216 0.35 9.18 -22.10
CA ALA A 216 0.30 9.50 -20.67
C ALA A 216 1.35 8.69 -19.86
N PHE A 217 1.53 7.41 -20.19
CA PHE A 217 2.58 6.57 -19.61
C PHE A 217 3.98 7.07 -19.98
N LEU A 218 4.22 7.43 -21.24
CA LEU A 218 5.50 7.97 -21.70
C LEU A 218 5.84 9.27 -20.97
N ALA A 219 4.90 10.22 -20.89
CA ALA A 219 5.07 11.48 -20.18
C ALA A 219 5.35 11.26 -18.68
N SER A 220 4.61 10.34 -18.03
CA SER A 220 4.84 9.97 -16.64
C SER A 220 6.23 9.37 -16.43
N ASN A 221 6.66 8.47 -17.32
CA ASN A 221 7.98 7.84 -17.26
C ASN A 221 9.10 8.87 -17.47
N LEU A 222 9.00 9.76 -18.46
CA LEU A 222 9.98 10.81 -18.69
C LEU A 222 10.10 11.75 -17.47
N TYR A 223 8.97 12.16 -16.89
CA TYR A 223 8.97 12.98 -15.70
C TYR A 223 9.63 12.27 -14.50
N HIS A 224 9.22 11.04 -14.19
CA HIS A 224 9.69 10.33 -13.00
C HIS A 224 11.12 9.79 -13.14
N ASN A 225 11.43 9.11 -14.25
CA ASN A 225 12.68 8.38 -14.43
C ASN A 225 13.80 9.27 -14.97
N SER A 226 13.49 10.34 -15.71
CA SER A 226 14.51 11.26 -16.22
C SER A 226 14.63 12.49 -15.32
N PHE A 227 13.63 13.37 -15.30
CA PHE A 227 13.73 14.66 -14.62
C PHE A 227 13.77 14.50 -13.10
N TRP A 228 12.73 13.91 -12.50
CA TRP A 228 12.59 13.82 -11.06
C TRP A 228 13.72 13.00 -10.44
N LEU A 229 14.04 11.83 -11.01
CA LEU A 229 15.13 10.99 -10.49
C LEU A 229 16.47 11.71 -10.54
N ARG A 230 16.80 12.40 -11.64
CA ARG A 230 18.08 13.09 -11.78
C ARG A 230 18.23 14.24 -10.79
N PHE A 231 17.23 15.11 -10.71
CA PHE A 231 17.35 16.38 -9.98
C PHE A 231 16.89 16.31 -8.52
N ILE A 232 15.98 15.40 -8.19
CA ILE A 232 15.36 15.31 -6.85
C ILE A 232 15.68 13.95 -6.20
N GLY A 233 15.49 12.85 -6.94
CA GLY A 233 15.63 11.49 -6.43
C GLY A 233 17.07 11.16 -6.02
N LYS A 234 18.05 11.33 -6.92
CA LYS A 234 19.47 11.00 -6.67
C LYS A 234 20.03 11.72 -5.43
N PRO A 235 19.84 13.05 -5.25
CA PRO A 235 20.26 13.72 -4.01
C PRO A 235 19.62 13.14 -2.75
N ARG A 236 18.32 12.79 -2.78
CA ARG A 236 17.64 12.17 -1.63
C ARG A 236 18.16 10.78 -1.31
N VAL A 237 18.44 9.98 -2.34
CA VAL A 237 19.03 8.64 -2.19
C VAL A 237 20.43 8.73 -1.59
N ARG A 238 21.29 9.65 -2.07
CA ARG A 238 22.62 9.86 -1.48
C ARG A 238 22.54 10.18 0.02
N LYS A 239 21.70 11.15 0.40
CA LYS A 239 21.46 11.50 1.81
C LYS A 239 20.90 10.32 2.63
N ALA A 240 20.08 9.48 2.01
CA ALA A 240 19.57 8.27 2.65
C ALA A 240 20.69 7.27 2.98
N PHE A 241 21.66 7.08 2.07
CA PHE A 241 22.82 6.21 2.28
C PHE A 241 23.82 6.73 3.32
N GLU A 242 23.76 8.01 3.67
CA GLU A 242 24.58 8.59 4.75
C GLU A 242 24.05 8.23 6.16
N THR A 243 22.82 7.72 6.28
CA THR A 243 22.22 7.30 7.57
C THR A 243 22.76 5.96 8.06
N ASN A 244 22.56 5.62 9.34
CA ASN A 244 22.99 4.33 9.88
C ASN A 244 22.39 3.13 9.13
N TRP A 245 21.09 3.18 8.82
CA TRP A 245 20.42 2.15 8.01
C TRP A 245 20.93 2.12 6.57
N GLY A 246 21.21 3.29 5.99
CA GLY A 246 21.82 3.40 4.67
C GLY A 246 23.21 2.75 4.60
N ARG A 247 24.07 3.03 5.57
CA ARG A 247 25.40 2.43 5.70
C ARG A 247 25.33 0.92 5.96
N LEU A 248 24.41 0.48 6.81
CA LEU A 248 24.17 -0.94 7.06
C LEU A 248 23.74 -1.65 5.78
N LEU A 249 22.80 -1.07 5.02
CA LEU A 249 22.39 -1.61 3.72
C LEU A 249 23.57 -1.70 2.74
N SER A 250 24.47 -0.71 2.72
CA SER A 250 25.70 -0.78 1.92
C SER A 250 26.67 -1.87 2.35
N SER A 251 26.63 -2.31 3.61
CA SER A 251 27.46 -3.41 4.09
C SER A 251 26.96 -4.78 3.64
N TYR A 252 25.68 -4.90 3.30
CA TYR A 252 25.11 -6.13 2.76
C TYR A 252 25.66 -6.35 1.34
N LYS A 253 26.63 -7.28 1.23
CA LYS A 253 27.08 -7.77 -0.07
C LYS A 253 25.93 -8.53 -0.71
N ILE A 254 25.27 -7.92 -1.70
CA ILE A 254 24.38 -8.66 -2.60
C ILE A 254 25.30 -9.43 -3.55
N VAL A 255 25.72 -10.62 -3.11
CA VAL A 255 26.31 -11.60 -4.03
C VAL A 255 25.15 -12.09 -4.88
N LYS A 256 25.02 -11.52 -6.08
CA LYS A 256 24.12 -12.10 -7.07
C LYS A 256 24.70 -13.47 -7.44
N PRO A 257 23.91 -14.55 -7.40
CA PRO A 257 24.33 -15.83 -7.95
C PRO A 257 24.65 -15.69 -9.45
#